data_AF-A0A8J7VR02-F1
#
_entry.id   AF-A0A8J7VR02-F1
#
_cell.length_a   1.000
_cell.length_b   1.000
_cell.length_c   1.000
_cell.angle_alpha   90.00
_cell.angle_beta   90.00
_cell.angle_gamma   90.00
#
_symmetry.space_group_name_H-M   'P 1'
#
loop_
_entity.id
_entity.type
_entity.pdbx_description
1 polymer ?
#
loop_
_entity_poly.entity_id
_entity_poly.type
_entity_poly.pdbx_seq_one_letter_code
_entity_poly.pdbx_strand_id
1 'polypeptide(L)'
;MKRGSATEDAGDPSGVTDDLRALQAAGLAVLRQFADTFSALRALLRADMALARSAVVGALVLASTGVLFGVIGLLLATALVVACLVAYAGLSWPAALVITLAGALLLAVLAGLLAWRSLRDANFAATRRQLARMRGREPDPDMPEPPAGSGDASAPAAASAPGPGPAVAEPHEGEVATAPPPAEGDTEPHREPRA
;
A
#
# COMPACT_ATOMS: atom_id res chain seq x y z
N MET A 1 28.14 44.72 58.12
CA MET A 1 28.85 43.43 58.10
C MET A 1 28.02 42.40 58.85
N LYS A 2 27.35 41.49 58.13
CA LYS A 2 26.84 40.23 58.70
C LYS A 2 27.09 39.15 57.66
N ARG A 3 28.17 38.40 57.90
CA ARG A 3 28.65 37.26 57.13
C ARG A 3 28.01 36.02 57.78
N GLY A 4 27.51 35.09 56.99
CA GLY A 4 27.29 33.70 57.42
C GLY A 4 25.84 33.23 57.50
N SER A 5 25.37 32.63 56.41
CA SER A 5 24.58 31.38 56.40
C SER A 5 24.62 30.82 54.98
N ALA A 6 25.83 30.50 54.51
CA ALA A 6 26.10 29.80 53.26
C ALA A 6 26.53 28.35 53.55
N THR A 7 25.93 27.74 54.57
CA THR A 7 26.30 26.41 55.07
C THR A 7 25.05 25.70 55.55
N GLU A 8 24.16 25.34 54.63
CA GLU A 8 23.16 24.29 54.84
C GLU A 8 22.65 23.70 53.51
N ASP A 9 23.50 23.71 52.47
CA ASP A 9 23.18 23.09 51.17
C ASP A 9 24.39 22.31 50.62
N ALA A 10 25.10 21.66 51.54
CA ALA A 10 26.22 20.78 51.21
C ALA A 10 25.91 19.39 51.73
N GLY A 11 25.07 18.67 50.95
CA GLY A 11 24.90 17.23 51.07
C GLY A 11 23.67 16.76 51.83
N ASP A 12 22.48 17.31 51.56
CA ASP A 12 21.25 16.60 51.90
C ASP A 12 20.99 15.53 50.82
N PRO A 13 21.15 14.22 51.11
CA PRO A 13 20.84 13.16 50.16
C PRO A 13 19.37 13.17 49.73
N SER A 14 18.48 13.84 50.47
CA SER A 14 17.05 13.90 50.20
C SER A 14 16.71 14.68 48.90
N GLY A 15 17.40 15.80 48.64
CA GLY A 15 17.13 16.67 47.48
C GLY A 15 17.43 16.01 46.13
N VAL A 16 18.50 15.21 46.05
CA VAL A 16 18.84 14.46 44.82
C VAL A 16 17.80 13.37 44.54
N THR A 17 17.29 12.70 45.57
CA THR A 17 16.18 11.74 45.42
C THR A 17 14.89 12.40 44.95
N ASP A 18 14.61 13.62 45.39
CA ASP A 18 13.41 14.36 44.98
C ASP A 18 13.53 14.88 43.54
N ASP A 19 14.71 15.33 43.11
CA ASP A 19 14.98 15.69 41.72
C ASP A 19 14.89 14.46 40.79
N LEU A 20 15.40 13.31 41.22
CA LEU A 20 15.26 12.05 40.48
C LEU A 20 13.80 11.61 40.37
N ARG A 21 13.02 11.77 41.44
CA ARG A 21 11.58 11.46 41.44
C ARG A 21 10.80 12.44 40.55
N ALA A 22 11.17 13.72 40.55
CA ALA A 22 10.60 14.72 39.67
C ALA A 22 10.93 14.43 38.19
N LEU A 23 12.17 14.03 37.91
CA LEU A 23 12.60 13.64 36.56
C LEU A 23 11.91 12.35 36.09
N GLN A 24 11.73 11.37 36.99
CA GLN A 24 10.96 10.15 36.70
C GLN A 24 9.49 10.47 36.44
N ALA A 25 8.87 11.34 37.23
CA ALA A 25 7.49 11.78 37.02
C ALA A 25 7.33 12.54 35.70
N ALA A 26 8.28 13.42 35.37
CA ALA A 26 8.30 14.13 34.08
C ALA A 26 8.50 13.16 32.90
N GLY A 27 9.38 12.16 33.05
CA GLY A 27 9.60 11.12 32.05
C GLY A 27 8.36 10.26 31.80
N LEU A 28 7.65 9.86 32.88
CA LEU A 28 6.39 9.12 32.78
C LEU A 28 5.28 9.97 32.13
N ALA A 29 5.24 11.27 32.39
CA ALA A 29 4.30 12.18 31.75
C ALA A 29 4.55 12.28 30.23
N VAL A 30 5.81 12.41 29.82
CA VAL A 30 6.20 12.41 28.39
C VAL A 30 5.85 11.09 27.72
N LEU A 31 6.16 9.96 28.36
CA LEU A 31 5.83 8.64 27.82
C LEU A 31 4.32 8.44 27.65
N ARG A 32 3.52 8.97 28.57
CA ARG A 32 2.06 8.93 28.48
C ARG A 32 1.54 9.78 27.32
N GLN A 33 2.14 10.94 27.08
CA GLN A 33 1.79 11.79 25.93
C GLN A 33 2.17 11.15 24.58
N PHE A 34 3.29 10.42 24.52
CA PHE A 34 3.63 9.59 23.36
C PHE A 34 2.65 8.42 23.18
N ALA A 35 2.23 7.77 24.26
CA ALA A 35 1.24 6.69 24.20
C ALA A 35 -0.11 7.19 23.67
N ASP A 36 -0.55 8.37 24.10
CA ASP A 36 -1.78 9.00 23.61
C ASP A 36 -1.68 9.33 22.11
N THR A 37 -0.55 9.90 21.67
CA THR A 37 -0.30 10.19 20.25
C THR A 37 -0.24 8.91 19.40
N PHE A 38 0.42 7.87 19.90
CA PHE A 38 0.48 6.57 19.24
C PHE A 38 -0.91 5.91 19.14
N SER A 39 -1.74 6.06 20.19
CA SER A 39 -3.11 5.54 20.18
C SER A 39 -3.98 6.22 19.11
N ALA A 40 -3.80 7.54 18.91
CA ALA A 40 -4.49 8.31 17.88
C ALA A 40 -4.04 7.92 16.47
N LEU A 41 -2.73 7.76 16.25
CA LEU A 41 -2.19 7.25 14.97
C LEU A 41 -2.71 5.84 14.67
N ARG A 42 -2.82 4.98 15.68
CA ARG A 42 -3.37 3.63 15.52
C ARG A 42 -4.87 3.64 15.20
N ALA A 43 -5.63 4.57 15.76
CA ALA A 43 -7.05 4.75 15.46
C ALA A 43 -7.26 5.22 14.01
N LEU A 44 -6.44 6.16 13.55
CA LEU A 44 -6.46 6.65 12.17
C LEU A 44 -6.08 5.54 11.18
N LEU A 45 -5.02 4.79 11.47
CA LEU A 45 -4.59 3.65 10.64
C LEU A 45 -5.67 2.57 10.54
N ARG A 46 -6.43 2.31 11.61
CA ARG A 46 -7.58 1.39 11.57
C ARG A 46 -8.72 1.92 10.71
N ALA A 47 -8.95 3.23 10.71
CA ALA A 47 -9.93 3.86 9.84
C ALA A 47 -9.52 3.75 8.36
N ASP A 48 -8.25 3.98 8.03
CA ASP A 48 -7.73 3.82 6.66
C ASP A 48 -7.83 2.37 6.15
N MET A 49 -7.54 1.39 7.02
CA MET A 49 -7.68 -0.03 6.69
C MET A 49 -9.14 -0.44 6.45
N ALA A 50 -10.10 0.24 7.10
CA ALA A 50 -11.53 0.02 6.86
C ALA A 50 -11.98 0.56 5.50
N LEU A 51 -11.50 1.74 5.09
CA LEU A 51 -11.71 2.26 3.74
C LEU A 51 -11.02 1.41 2.65
N ALA A 52 -9.80 0.95 2.91
CA ALA A 52 -9.07 0.11 1.97
C ALA A 52 -9.78 -1.23 1.74
N ARG A 53 -10.36 -1.85 2.79
CA ARG A 53 -11.03 -3.14 2.67
C ARG A 53 -12.29 -3.10 1.82
N SER A 54 -13.10 -2.04 1.93
CA SER A 54 -14.33 -1.91 1.14
C SER A 54 -14.03 -1.71 -0.35
N ALA A 55 -13.02 -0.90 -0.67
CA ALA A 55 -12.57 -0.69 -2.06
C ALA A 55 -11.92 -1.95 -2.65
N VAL A 56 -11.08 -2.66 -1.89
CA VAL A 56 -10.40 -3.89 -2.36
C VAL A 56 -11.38 -5.03 -2.60
N VAL A 57 -12.36 -5.23 -1.72
CA VAL A 57 -13.38 -6.28 -1.93
C VAL A 57 -14.25 -5.96 -3.13
N GLY A 58 -14.66 -4.70 -3.29
CA GLY A 58 -15.41 -4.25 -4.47
C GLY A 58 -14.62 -4.48 -5.77
N ALA A 59 -13.34 -4.12 -5.78
CA ALA A 59 -12.45 -4.37 -6.91
C ALA A 59 -12.30 -5.87 -7.22
N LEU A 60 -12.18 -6.73 -6.21
CA LEU A 60 -12.08 -8.18 -6.40
C LEU A 60 -13.36 -8.78 -6.99
N VAL A 61 -14.53 -8.32 -6.54
CA VAL A 61 -15.84 -8.77 -7.07
C VAL A 61 -15.97 -8.34 -8.53
N LEU A 62 -15.63 -7.09 -8.85
CA LEU A 62 -15.70 -6.59 -10.23
C LEU A 62 -14.69 -7.31 -11.13
N ALA A 63 -13.46 -7.52 -10.64
CA ALA A 63 -12.43 -8.27 -11.36
C ALA A 63 -12.88 -9.71 -11.62
N SER A 64 -13.41 -10.41 -10.61
CA SER A 64 -13.91 -11.78 -10.75
C SER A 64 -15.06 -11.85 -11.74
N THR A 65 -16.03 -10.93 -11.63
CA THR A 65 -17.15 -10.82 -12.58
C THR A 65 -16.67 -10.58 -14.00
N GLY A 66 -15.68 -9.70 -14.18
CA GLY A 66 -15.04 -9.44 -15.47
C GLY A 66 -14.37 -10.69 -16.05
N VAL A 67 -13.67 -11.48 -15.22
CA VAL A 67 -13.07 -12.75 -15.65
C VAL A 67 -14.14 -13.75 -16.08
N LEU A 68 -15.22 -13.91 -15.31
CA LEU A 68 -16.33 -14.81 -15.65
C LEU A 68 -16.95 -14.41 -16.99
N PHE A 69 -17.24 -13.12 -17.18
CA PHE A 69 -17.80 -12.61 -18.42
C PHE A 69 -16.83 -12.77 -19.60
N GLY A 70 -15.52 -12.59 -19.36
CA GLY A 70 -14.48 -12.85 -20.35
C GLY A 70 -14.41 -14.31 -20.77
N VAL A 71 -14.50 -15.25 -19.81
CA VAL A 71 -14.53 -16.69 -20.09
C VAL A 71 -15.78 -17.05 -20.90
N ILE A 72 -16.97 -16.62 -20.46
CA ILE A 72 -18.22 -16.89 -21.17
C ILE A 72 -18.18 -16.30 -22.58
N GLY A 73 -17.79 -15.03 -22.71
CA GLY A 73 -17.64 -14.35 -24.00
C GLY A 73 -16.65 -15.04 -24.92
N LEU A 74 -15.51 -15.51 -24.39
CA LEU A 74 -14.53 -16.27 -25.17
C LEU A 74 -15.10 -17.61 -25.64
N LEU A 75 -15.83 -18.34 -24.79
CA LEU A 75 -16.50 -19.58 -25.18
C LEU A 75 -17.52 -19.32 -26.31
N LEU A 76 -18.37 -18.30 -26.17
CA LEU A 76 -19.31 -17.90 -27.23
C LEU A 76 -18.61 -17.48 -28.52
N ALA A 77 -17.51 -16.74 -28.42
CA ALA A 77 -16.71 -16.32 -29.57
C ALA A 77 -16.09 -17.53 -30.29
N THR A 78 -15.51 -18.48 -29.57
CA THR A 78 -14.95 -19.70 -30.18
C THR A 78 -16.04 -20.55 -30.84
N ALA A 79 -17.21 -20.71 -30.20
CA ALA A 79 -18.35 -21.39 -30.80
C ALA A 79 -18.82 -20.68 -32.09
N LEU A 80 -18.88 -19.34 -32.09
CA LEU A 80 -19.25 -18.55 -33.26
C LEU A 80 -18.22 -18.69 -34.39
N VAL A 81 -16.93 -18.68 -34.07
CA VAL A 81 -15.85 -18.87 -35.06
C VAL A 81 -15.95 -20.27 -35.68
N VAL A 82 -16.15 -21.32 -34.87
CA VAL A 82 -16.34 -22.69 -35.38
C VAL A 82 -17.56 -22.76 -36.29
N ALA A 83 -18.71 -22.23 -35.85
CA ALA A 83 -19.93 -22.21 -36.64
C ALA A 83 -19.75 -21.46 -37.97
N CYS A 84 -19.03 -20.34 -37.95
CA CYS A 84 -18.69 -19.55 -39.13
C CYS A 84 -17.77 -20.33 -40.09
N LEU A 85 -16.71 -20.96 -39.59
CA LEU A 85 -15.80 -21.77 -40.41
C LEU A 85 -16.53 -22.94 -41.08
N VAL A 86 -17.42 -23.61 -40.36
CA VAL A 86 -18.20 -24.72 -40.92
C VAL A 86 -19.20 -24.20 -41.96
N ALA A 87 -19.91 -23.10 -41.67
CA ALA A 87 -20.95 -22.58 -42.56
C ALA A 87 -20.41 -21.93 -43.84
N TYR A 88 -19.35 -21.12 -43.76
CA TYR A 88 -18.86 -20.32 -44.88
C TYR A 88 -17.70 -20.95 -45.64
N ALA A 89 -16.83 -21.68 -44.96
CA ALA A 89 -15.65 -22.27 -45.59
C ALA A 89 -15.85 -23.76 -45.93
N GLY A 90 -16.98 -24.36 -45.54
CA GLY A 90 -17.30 -25.77 -45.82
C GLY A 90 -16.30 -26.75 -45.20
N LEU A 91 -15.56 -26.32 -44.19
CA LEU A 91 -14.56 -27.15 -43.52
C LEU A 91 -15.23 -28.32 -42.80
N SER A 92 -14.52 -29.45 -42.75
CA SER A 92 -14.92 -30.55 -41.89
C SER A 92 -14.89 -30.11 -40.42
N TRP A 93 -15.86 -30.60 -39.65
CA TRP A 93 -15.98 -30.35 -38.20
C TRP A 93 -14.64 -30.46 -37.43
N PRO A 94 -13.82 -31.52 -37.60
CA PRO A 94 -12.55 -31.61 -36.89
C PRO A 94 -11.54 -30.53 -37.32
N ALA A 95 -11.51 -30.15 -38.59
CA ALA A 95 -10.60 -29.10 -39.07
C ALA A 95 -10.95 -27.73 -38.47
N ALA A 96 -12.23 -27.39 -38.40
CA ALA A 96 -12.69 -26.14 -37.78
C ALA A 96 -12.34 -26.06 -36.29
N LEU A 97 -12.46 -27.19 -35.56
CA LEU A 97 -12.06 -27.28 -34.15
C LEU A 97 -10.56 -27.09 -33.96
N VAL A 98 -9.72 -27.74 -34.79
CA VAL A 98 -8.25 -27.62 -34.69
C VAL A 98 -7.79 -26.19 -34.95
N ILE A 99 -8.34 -25.53 -35.97
CA ILE A 99 -7.99 -24.13 -36.30
C ILE A 99 -8.39 -23.19 -35.17
N THR A 100 -9.60 -23.36 -34.63
CA THR A 100 -10.10 -22.50 -33.54
C THR A 100 -9.29 -22.74 -32.26
N LEU A 101 -8.94 -23.99 -31.95
CA LEU A 101 -8.09 -24.34 -30.82
C LEU A 101 -6.69 -23.71 -30.95
N ALA A 102 -6.08 -23.79 -32.14
CA ALA A 102 -4.79 -23.16 -32.40
C ALA A 102 -4.86 -21.63 -32.21
N GLY A 103 -5.91 -20.99 -32.71
CA GLY A 103 -6.15 -19.56 -32.52
C GLY A 103 -6.34 -19.17 -31.05
N ALA A 104 -7.14 -19.92 -30.31
CA ALA A 104 -7.35 -19.69 -28.88
C ALA A 104 -6.06 -19.88 -28.07
N LEU A 105 -5.25 -20.89 -28.41
CA LEU A 105 -3.97 -21.14 -27.76
C LEU A 105 -2.98 -20.00 -28.03
N LEU A 106 -2.91 -19.51 -29.27
CA LEU A 106 -2.06 -18.37 -29.63
C LEU A 106 -2.48 -17.10 -28.87
N LEU A 107 -3.79 -16.83 -28.79
CA LEU A 107 -4.32 -15.70 -28.03
C LEU A 107 -3.98 -15.82 -26.54
N ALA A 108 -4.09 -17.02 -25.95
CA ALA A 108 -3.71 -17.28 -24.56
C ALA A 108 -2.21 -17.04 -24.31
N VAL A 109 -1.34 -17.47 -25.23
CA VAL A 109 0.10 -17.21 -25.15
C VAL A 109 0.40 -15.71 -25.23
N LEU A 110 -0.22 -14.98 -26.17
CA LEU A 110 -0.05 -13.53 -26.29
C LEU A 110 -0.53 -12.80 -25.04
N ALA A 111 -1.70 -13.15 -24.52
CA ALA A 111 -2.23 -12.57 -23.29
C ALA A 111 -1.29 -12.85 -22.09
N GLY A 112 -0.77 -14.07 -21.99
CA GLY A 112 0.21 -14.45 -20.97
C GLY A 112 1.52 -13.66 -21.08
N LEU A 113 2.04 -13.47 -22.29
CA LEU A 113 3.24 -12.65 -22.54
C LEU A 113 3.02 -11.18 -22.17
N LEU A 114 1.86 -10.62 -22.52
CA LEU A 114 1.54 -9.24 -22.20
C LEU A 114 1.42 -9.04 -20.70
N ALA A 115 0.73 -9.95 -20.00
CA ALA A 115 0.62 -9.96 -18.55
C ALA A 115 2.01 -10.09 -17.88
N TRP A 116 2.85 -11.01 -18.36
CA TRP A 116 4.22 -11.16 -17.86
C TRP A 116 5.05 -9.89 -18.06
N ARG A 117 4.90 -9.21 -19.20
CA ARG A 117 5.60 -7.95 -19.46
C ARG A 117 5.12 -6.84 -18.54
N SER A 118 3.82 -6.70 -18.31
CA SER A 118 3.27 -5.75 -17.34
C SER A 118 3.79 -6.00 -15.93
N LEU A 119 3.98 -7.26 -15.53
CA LEU A 119 4.56 -7.61 -14.22
C LEU A 119 6.07 -7.35 -14.14
N ARG A 120 6.77 -7.42 -15.27
CA ARG A 120 8.21 -7.11 -15.33
C ARG A 120 8.48 -5.63 -15.12
N ASP A 121 7.63 -4.78 -15.67
CA ASP A 121 7.74 -3.31 -15.53
C ASP A 121 7.27 -2.82 -14.15
N ALA A 122 6.42 -3.60 -13.47
CA ALA A 122 6.11 -3.42 -12.06
C ALA A 122 7.35 -3.79 -11.21
N ASN A 123 8.25 -2.83 -11.00
CA ASN A 123 9.52 -3.04 -10.31
C ASN A 123 9.28 -3.35 -8.81
N PHE A 124 9.06 -4.62 -8.46
CA PHE A 124 8.91 -5.11 -7.09
C PHE A 124 10.21 -5.04 -6.25
N ALA A 125 11.11 -4.10 -6.54
CA ALA A 125 12.37 -3.94 -5.81
C ALA A 125 12.14 -3.66 -4.32
N ALA A 126 11.11 -2.87 -3.98
CA ALA A 126 10.72 -2.62 -2.59
C ALA A 126 10.19 -3.89 -1.92
N THR A 127 9.32 -4.63 -2.59
CA THR A 127 8.71 -5.87 -2.06
C THR A 127 9.73 -7.01 -1.94
N ARG A 128 10.68 -7.15 -2.88
CA ARG A 128 11.79 -8.10 -2.77
C ARG A 128 12.69 -7.79 -1.57
N ARG A 129 12.96 -6.51 -1.29
CA ARG A 129 13.72 -6.10 -0.11
C ARG A 129 12.93 -6.34 1.19
N GLN A 130 11.62 -6.15 1.17
CA GLN A 130 10.74 -6.43 2.33
C GLN A 130 10.62 -7.93 2.60
N LEU A 131 10.44 -8.76 1.57
CA LEU A 131 10.44 -10.21 1.70
C LEU A 131 11.82 -10.73 2.15
N ALA A 132 12.92 -10.16 1.66
CA ALA A 132 14.25 -10.53 2.13
C ALA A 132 14.45 -10.19 3.62
N ARG A 133 13.92 -9.05 4.10
CA ARG A 133 13.94 -8.66 5.52
C ARG A 133 13.05 -9.57 6.39
N MET A 134 11.89 -9.99 5.92
CA MET A 134 11.01 -10.92 6.65
C MET A 134 11.55 -12.34 6.66
N ARG A 135 12.12 -12.81 5.54
CA ARG A 135 12.75 -14.14 5.43
C ARG A 135 14.08 -14.24 6.19
N GLY A 136 14.77 -13.13 6.42
CA GLY A 136 15.93 -13.06 7.30
C GLY A 136 15.60 -13.03 8.79
N ARG A 137 14.31 -12.99 9.17
CA ARG A 137 13.85 -13.16 10.56
C ARG A 137 13.35 -14.59 10.73
N GLU A 138 14.28 -15.54 10.62
CA GLU A 138 14.08 -16.88 11.15
C GLU A 138 13.76 -16.74 12.66
N PRO A 139 12.75 -17.44 13.20
CA PRO A 139 12.59 -17.53 14.65
C PRO A 139 13.81 -18.27 15.19
N ASP A 140 14.56 -17.57 16.04
CA ASP A 140 15.69 -18.13 16.77
C ASP A 140 15.23 -19.40 17.51
N PRO A 141 15.73 -20.61 17.14
CA PRO A 141 15.41 -21.84 17.86
C PRO A 141 15.99 -21.85 19.30
N ASP A 142 16.81 -20.86 19.65
CA ASP A 142 17.39 -20.69 20.97
C ASP A 142 16.73 -19.59 21.81
N MET A 143 15.55 -19.07 21.43
CA MET A 143 14.76 -18.19 22.30
C MET A 143 14.44 -18.93 23.62
N PRO A 144 15.08 -18.59 24.75
CA PRO A 144 14.74 -19.16 26.03
C PRO A 144 13.36 -18.60 26.41
N GLU A 145 12.49 -19.46 26.91
CA GLU A 145 11.22 -19.08 27.50
C GLU A 145 11.42 -17.86 28.42
N PRO A 146 10.62 -16.78 28.29
CA PRO A 146 10.88 -15.55 29.04
C PRO A 146 10.81 -15.84 30.54
N PRO A 147 11.88 -15.62 31.32
CA PRO A 147 11.80 -15.75 32.75
C PRO A 147 10.92 -14.62 33.27
N ALA A 148 9.85 -15.00 33.97
CA ALA A 148 9.11 -14.08 34.81
C ALA A 148 10.05 -13.46 35.85
N GLY A 149 10.16 -12.13 35.85
CA GLY A 149 10.67 -11.39 37.00
C GLY A 149 11.88 -10.48 36.76
N SER A 150 11.61 -9.18 36.89
CA SER A 150 12.36 -8.17 37.67
C SER A 150 13.88 -7.99 37.47
N GLY A 151 14.27 -6.74 37.22
CA GLY A 151 15.34 -6.10 37.99
C GLY A 151 16.50 -5.49 37.21
N ASP A 152 16.58 -4.17 37.31
CA ASP A 152 17.78 -3.30 37.33
C ASP A 152 18.69 -3.13 36.10
N ALA A 153 18.51 -1.95 35.50
CA ALA A 153 19.49 -0.87 35.33
C ALA A 153 21.01 -1.21 35.38
N SER A 154 21.71 -0.87 34.30
CA SER A 154 22.66 0.28 34.29
C SER A 154 23.25 0.52 32.90
N ALA A 155 23.27 1.80 32.52
CA ALA A 155 23.87 2.40 31.32
C ALA A 155 25.40 2.65 31.53
N PRO A 156 26.20 3.34 30.65
CA PRO A 156 26.00 4.77 30.33
C PRO A 156 26.48 5.28 28.93
N ALA A 157 26.02 6.51 28.60
CA ALA A 157 26.69 7.69 27.98
C ALA A 157 27.69 7.52 26.80
N ALA A 158 27.84 8.38 25.78
CA ALA A 158 27.51 9.79 25.48
C ALA A 158 27.55 9.93 23.93
N ALA A 159 26.86 10.85 23.24
CA ALA A 159 27.22 12.26 23.18
C ALA A 159 26.08 13.13 22.59
N SER A 160 25.79 14.18 23.35
CA SER A 160 25.50 15.58 22.98
C SER A 160 24.78 15.96 21.66
N ALA A 161 23.65 16.65 21.89
CA ALA A 161 22.84 17.62 21.13
C ALA A 161 23.62 18.74 20.36
N PRO A 162 23.01 19.78 19.71
CA PRO A 162 21.60 20.27 19.74
C PRO A 162 20.97 20.75 18.39
N GLY A 163 19.68 21.13 18.44
CA GLY A 163 18.76 21.55 17.33
C GLY A 163 19.08 22.90 16.63
N PRO A 164 18.12 23.65 16.01
CA PRO A 164 16.66 23.69 16.23
C PRO A 164 15.74 23.78 14.98
N GLY A 165 14.45 23.43 15.17
CA GLY A 165 13.30 24.25 14.78
C GLY A 165 12.79 24.30 13.32
N PRO A 166 11.50 24.66 13.10
CA PRO A 166 10.69 24.27 11.94
C PRO A 166 10.29 25.44 11.01
N ALA A 167 10.04 25.13 9.73
CA ALA A 167 9.28 25.95 8.78
C ALA A 167 8.65 24.97 7.77
N VAL A 168 7.34 24.66 7.78
CA VAL A 168 6.20 25.48 7.36
C VAL A 168 6.52 26.34 6.13
N ALA A 169 6.20 25.81 4.94
CA ALA A 169 5.63 26.54 3.80
C ALA A 169 5.41 25.58 2.61
N GLU A 170 4.20 25.07 2.45
CA GLU A 170 3.52 25.06 1.14
C GLU A 170 2.52 26.24 1.17
N PRO A 171 2.02 26.82 0.07
CA PRO A 171 1.87 26.22 -1.27
C PRO A 171 2.18 27.18 -2.45
N HIS A 172 2.34 26.64 -3.65
CA HIS A 172 1.98 27.39 -4.87
C HIS A 172 1.31 26.45 -5.88
N GLU A 173 0.02 26.70 -6.02
CA GLU A 173 -0.87 26.19 -7.04
C GLU A 173 -0.32 26.55 -8.43
N GLY A 174 -0.15 25.52 -9.27
CA GLY A 174 0.19 25.67 -10.67
C GLY A 174 -0.75 24.81 -11.51
N GLU A 175 -1.44 25.48 -12.42
CA GLU A 175 -1.87 24.93 -13.72
C GLU A 175 -3.18 24.14 -13.77
N VAL A 176 -4.29 24.88 -13.92
CA VAL A 176 -5.50 24.40 -14.61
C VAL A 176 -5.69 25.26 -15.85
N ALA A 177 -5.06 24.85 -16.96
CA ALA A 177 -5.38 25.33 -18.30
C ALA A 177 -6.49 24.46 -18.88
N THR A 178 -7.73 24.87 -18.66
CA THR A 178 -8.93 24.31 -19.30
C THR A 178 -8.91 24.67 -20.78
N ALA A 179 -8.67 23.67 -21.64
CA ALA A 179 -8.86 23.79 -23.09
C ALA A 179 -10.34 23.59 -23.48
N PRO A 180 -10.89 24.37 -24.42
CA PRO A 180 -12.28 24.26 -24.87
C PRO A 180 -12.50 23.04 -25.80
N PRO A 181 -13.74 22.48 -25.87
CA PRO A 181 -14.05 21.33 -26.71
C PRO A 181 -14.09 21.71 -28.21
N PRO A 182 -13.73 20.79 -29.12
CA PRO A 182 -13.83 21.02 -30.56
C PRO A 182 -15.29 20.96 -31.05
N ALA A 183 -15.54 21.80 -32.05
CA ALA A 183 -16.82 22.05 -32.70
C ALA A 183 -17.53 20.79 -33.22
N GLU A 184 -18.83 20.70 -32.92
CA GLU A 184 -19.79 19.90 -33.68
C GLU A 184 -19.82 20.41 -35.12
N GLY A 185 -19.33 19.59 -36.05
CA GLY A 185 -19.45 19.78 -37.48
C GLY A 185 -20.64 19.00 -38.01
N ASP A 186 -21.69 19.71 -38.39
CA ASP A 186 -22.76 19.28 -39.28
C ASP A 186 -22.20 18.65 -40.57
N THR A 187 -22.67 17.45 -40.92
CA THR A 187 -22.91 16.91 -42.27
C THR A 187 -23.48 15.50 -42.03
N GLU A 188 -24.65 15.08 -42.50
CA GLU A 188 -25.18 15.18 -43.85
C GLU A 188 -26.67 14.74 -43.86
N PRO A 189 -27.56 15.42 -44.60
CA PRO A 189 -28.91 14.95 -44.88
C PRO A 189 -28.98 14.35 -46.30
N HIS A 190 -29.12 13.03 -46.44
CA HIS A 190 -29.53 12.47 -47.72
C HIS A 190 -30.48 11.28 -47.56
N ARG A 191 -31.77 11.60 -47.65
CA ARG A 191 -32.87 10.65 -47.64
C ARG A 191 -33.76 10.96 -48.84
N GLU A 192 -33.68 10.15 -49.88
CA GLU A 192 -34.70 9.95 -50.93
C GLU A 192 -34.34 8.69 -51.74
N PRO A 193 -35.27 8.09 -52.52
CA PRO A 193 -36.73 8.16 -52.45
C PRO A 193 -37.37 6.76 -52.32
N ARG A 194 -38.63 6.73 -51.88
CA ARG A 194 -39.49 5.54 -51.91
C ARG A 194 -39.97 5.26 -53.34
N ALA A 195 -40.06 3.97 -53.64
CA ALA A 195 -40.79 3.38 -54.76
C ALA A 195 -42.31 3.64 -54.68
#